data_AF-A0A941KDK4-F1
#
_entry.id   AF-A0A941KDK4-F1
#
_cell.length_a   1.000
_cell.length_b   1.000
_cell.length_c   1.000
_cell.angle_alpha   90.00
_cell.angle_beta   90.00
_cell.angle_gamma   90.00
#
_symmetry.space_group_name_H-M   'P 1'
#
loop_
_entity.id
_entity.type
_entity.pdbx_description
1 polymer ?
#
loop_
_entity_poly.entity_id
_entity_poly.type
_entity_poly.pdbx_seq_one_letter_code
_entity_poly.pdbx_strand_id
1 'polypeptide(L)'
;METSLDPLGDQTYYFSSVRSTMSLSDDLTGAVVGASPSGGRIWIGPTRSWNEFTRSIGIILDRAATCMNDAARPDKPLPILASTISTLDGIEQPYDLAFIVPEQVHDGDGEADEGELRWLQQFGDAARFEVTAVAGSANFEADVYWATDRLGRLAYDFEQSTGADIRLKIRQVDGFNNNDRDPEILTICRDPGNLTVYFDTGHTYSRGHFYEARFRDARFSDWQWVSMAHDETDFWQEKPLDGKRFAVENTGNAEDKSLFGMVARHWPNLAERGPQTGWLVCDDGAMESADFIHIDDASNPPELTLIHVKGSGSDKNNRGLSVSDYEVVVGQAIKNLRHIDRGLLREKLGANADGVLENAVWHNGQRQENRGALLAMLDGLGSNMKTTVVVFQPRARRSVFNSIRGRMDDGDMNRSDVRRMQQLDALLLGARADCFSLGAEFRVIADDS
;
A
#
# COMPACT_ATOMS: atom_id res chain seq x y z
N MET A 1 -15.15 -9.02 -20.05
CA MET A 1 -14.27 -9.48 -18.96
C MET A 1 -12.88 -8.91 -19.13
N GLU A 2 -12.21 -9.12 -20.27
CA GLU A 2 -10.96 -8.41 -20.57
C GLU A 2 -11.12 -6.88 -20.63
N THR A 3 -12.28 -6.40 -21.09
CA THR A 3 -12.62 -4.96 -21.18
C THR A 3 -12.81 -4.26 -19.83
N SER A 4 -12.81 -5.00 -18.72
CA SER A 4 -13.03 -4.50 -17.36
C SER A 4 -11.81 -4.71 -16.46
N LEU A 5 -10.70 -5.24 -17.01
CA LEU A 5 -9.43 -5.32 -16.30
C LEU A 5 -8.64 -4.03 -16.55
N ASP A 6 -8.16 -3.39 -15.48
CA ASP A 6 -7.18 -2.31 -15.57
C ASP A 6 -5.80 -2.93 -15.83
N PRO A 7 -5.21 -2.75 -17.01
CA PRO A 7 -3.97 -3.40 -17.33
C PRO A 7 -2.74 -2.91 -16.54
N LEU A 8 -2.87 -1.81 -15.79
CA LEU A 8 -1.83 -1.25 -14.94
C LEU A 8 -2.05 -1.56 -13.45
N GLY A 9 -3.29 -1.41 -12.96
CA GLY A 9 -3.66 -1.81 -11.61
C GLY A 9 -3.63 -3.33 -11.44
N ASP A 10 -4.21 -4.09 -12.37
CA ASP A 10 -4.46 -5.53 -12.23
C ASP A 10 -3.23 -6.42 -12.47
N GLN A 11 -2.07 -5.84 -12.83
CA GLN A 11 -0.84 -6.59 -13.08
C GLN A 11 -0.24 -7.21 -11.80
N THR A 12 -0.68 -6.74 -10.63
CA THR A 12 -0.38 -7.31 -9.30
C THR A 12 -1.54 -8.15 -8.75
N TYR A 13 -2.72 -8.09 -9.37
CA TYR A 13 -3.89 -8.82 -8.91
C TYR A 13 -3.98 -10.20 -9.55
N TYR A 14 -4.25 -11.19 -8.70
CA TYR A 14 -4.46 -12.56 -9.11
C TYR A 14 -5.92 -12.83 -9.45
N PHE A 15 -6.12 -13.75 -10.39
CA PHE A 15 -7.41 -14.27 -10.78
C PHE A 15 -8.03 -15.17 -9.69
N SER A 16 -8.54 -14.56 -8.62
CA SER A 16 -9.08 -15.27 -7.45
C SER A 16 -10.48 -15.85 -7.67
N SER A 17 -11.32 -15.12 -8.40
CA SER A 17 -12.66 -15.55 -8.77
C SER A 17 -13.21 -14.81 -9.99
N VAL A 18 -14.09 -15.47 -10.72
CA VAL A 18 -14.89 -14.90 -11.81
C VAL A 18 -16.33 -15.30 -11.64
N ARG A 19 -17.22 -14.40 -12.06
CA ARG A 19 -18.60 -14.73 -12.39
C ARG A 19 -18.83 -14.36 -13.84
N SER A 20 -19.25 -15.32 -14.64
CA SER A 20 -19.58 -15.12 -16.05
C SER A 20 -20.95 -15.67 -16.36
N THR A 21 -21.54 -15.17 -17.44
CA THR A 21 -22.79 -15.66 -17.98
C THR A 21 -22.46 -16.35 -19.30
N MET A 22 -22.71 -17.65 -19.39
CA MET A 22 -22.30 -18.44 -20.54
C MET A 22 -23.39 -19.40 -20.99
N SER A 23 -23.39 -19.70 -22.29
CA SER A 23 -24.19 -20.79 -22.84
C SER A 23 -23.44 -22.11 -22.66
N LEU A 24 -23.94 -22.97 -21.79
CA LEU A 24 -23.36 -24.28 -21.49
C LEU A 24 -23.78 -25.34 -22.52
N SER A 25 -25.00 -25.21 -23.05
CA SER A 25 -25.55 -26.00 -24.17
C SER A 25 -26.66 -25.19 -24.86
N ASP A 26 -27.23 -25.72 -25.94
CA ASP A 26 -28.40 -25.13 -26.62
C ASP A 26 -29.62 -25.00 -25.68
N ASP A 27 -29.71 -25.87 -24.66
CA ASP A 27 -30.77 -25.87 -23.64
C ASP A 27 -30.44 -25.02 -22.39
N LEU A 28 -29.17 -24.63 -22.21
CA LEU A 28 -28.65 -23.90 -21.04
C LEU A 28 -27.98 -22.59 -21.48
N THR A 29 -28.77 -21.71 -22.09
CA THR A 29 -28.36 -20.36 -22.50
C THR A 29 -28.41 -19.40 -21.31
N GLY A 30 -27.33 -18.65 -21.09
CA GLY A 30 -27.31 -17.61 -20.06
C GLY A 30 -27.12 -18.13 -18.62
N ALA A 31 -26.52 -19.32 -18.46
CA ALA A 31 -26.20 -19.85 -17.14
C ALA A 31 -25.14 -18.98 -16.47
N VAL A 32 -25.42 -18.57 -15.22
CA VAL A 32 -24.42 -17.93 -14.38
C VAL A 32 -23.49 -19.00 -13.84
N VAL A 33 -22.23 -18.93 -14.25
CA VAL A 33 -21.16 -19.80 -13.80
C VAL A 33 -20.13 -18.92 -13.10
N GLY A 34 -19.83 -19.25 -11.86
CA GLY A 34 -18.67 -18.70 -11.18
C GLY A 34 -17.58 -19.73 -11.00
N ALA A 35 -16.34 -19.28 -11.04
CA ALA A 35 -15.18 -20.10 -10.77
C ALA A 35 -14.25 -19.36 -9.82
N SER A 36 -13.67 -20.06 -8.86
CA SER A 36 -12.60 -19.60 -7.99
C SER A 36 -11.42 -20.56 -8.14
N PRO A 37 -10.45 -20.21 -9.01
CA PRO A 37 -9.28 -21.03 -9.26
C PRO A 37 -8.45 -21.31 -7.99
N SER A 38 -8.28 -20.30 -7.12
CA SER A 38 -7.55 -20.44 -5.84
C SER A 38 -8.18 -21.49 -4.92
N GLY A 39 -9.51 -21.61 -4.92
CA GLY A 39 -10.22 -22.61 -4.13
C GLY A 39 -10.46 -23.93 -4.85
N GLY A 40 -10.09 -24.06 -6.14
CA GLY A 40 -10.49 -25.19 -6.98
C GLY A 40 -12.01 -25.33 -7.08
N ARG A 41 -12.76 -24.23 -7.00
CA ARG A 41 -14.23 -24.22 -6.92
C ARG A 41 -14.86 -23.73 -8.21
N ILE A 42 -15.95 -24.37 -8.60
CA ILE A 42 -16.88 -23.87 -9.61
C ILE A 42 -18.27 -23.90 -8.96
N TRP A 43 -19.02 -22.81 -9.09
CA TRP A 43 -20.40 -22.78 -8.69
C TRP A 43 -21.28 -22.37 -9.86
N ILE A 44 -22.48 -22.93 -9.86
CA ILE A 44 -23.53 -22.62 -10.82
C ILE A 44 -24.70 -22.00 -10.08
N GLY A 45 -25.50 -21.23 -10.80
CA GLY A 45 -26.78 -20.74 -10.27
C GLY A 45 -27.66 -21.87 -9.70
N PRO A 46 -28.68 -21.52 -8.91
CA PRO A 46 -29.56 -22.50 -8.29
C PRO A 46 -30.21 -23.42 -9.33
N THR A 47 -30.18 -24.73 -9.08
CA THR A 47 -30.81 -25.76 -9.93
C THR A 47 -32.17 -26.13 -9.36
N ARG A 48 -33.15 -26.44 -10.24
CA ARG A 48 -34.54 -26.72 -9.84
C ARG A 48 -34.80 -28.21 -9.60
N SER A 49 -33.87 -29.07 -10.01
CA SER A 49 -33.97 -30.52 -9.81
C SER A 49 -32.59 -31.18 -9.78
N TRP A 50 -32.53 -32.38 -9.20
CA TRP A 50 -31.32 -33.21 -9.20
C TRP A 50 -30.85 -33.56 -10.63
N ASN A 51 -31.78 -33.82 -11.55
CA ASN A 51 -31.45 -34.10 -12.95
C ASN A 51 -30.84 -32.89 -13.68
N GLU A 52 -31.29 -31.68 -13.33
CA GLU A 52 -30.71 -30.45 -13.87
C GLU A 52 -29.30 -30.23 -13.32
N PHE A 53 -29.08 -30.51 -12.03
CA PHE A 53 -27.76 -30.47 -11.41
C PHE A 53 -26.77 -31.43 -12.07
N THR A 54 -27.13 -32.72 -12.19
CA THR A 54 -26.25 -33.74 -12.77
C THR A 54 -25.93 -33.48 -14.24
N ARG A 55 -26.90 -32.98 -15.02
CA ARG A 55 -26.65 -32.55 -16.40
C ARG A 55 -25.69 -31.36 -16.46
N SER A 56 -25.91 -30.34 -15.62
CA SER A 56 -25.10 -29.12 -15.62
C SER A 56 -23.65 -29.40 -15.21
N ILE A 57 -23.44 -30.21 -14.16
CA ILE A 57 -22.08 -30.56 -13.73
C ILE A 57 -21.37 -31.44 -14.77
N GLY A 58 -22.08 -32.36 -15.43
CA GLY A 58 -21.52 -33.19 -16.51
C GLY A 58 -20.97 -32.33 -17.65
N ILE A 59 -21.76 -31.36 -18.13
CA ILE A 59 -21.33 -30.44 -19.19
C ILE A 59 -20.08 -29.63 -18.77
N ILE A 60 -20.03 -29.17 -17.52
CA ILE A 60 -18.88 -28.41 -17.00
C ILE A 60 -17.63 -29.28 -16.93
N LEU A 61 -17.75 -30.51 -16.42
CA LEU A 61 -16.64 -31.44 -16.33
C LEU A 61 -16.15 -31.87 -17.71
N ASP A 62 -17.04 -32.13 -18.66
CA ASP A 62 -16.68 -32.46 -20.04
C ASP A 62 -15.95 -31.30 -20.72
N ARG A 63 -16.42 -30.05 -20.52
CA ARG A 63 -15.72 -28.85 -21.00
C ARG A 63 -14.36 -28.67 -20.34
N ALA A 64 -14.27 -28.88 -19.02
CA ALA A 64 -13.00 -28.79 -18.31
C ALA A 64 -12.00 -29.84 -18.82
N ALA A 65 -12.44 -31.09 -18.97
CA ALA A 65 -11.63 -32.17 -19.55
C ALA A 65 -11.21 -31.86 -21.00
N THR A 66 -12.12 -31.34 -21.83
CA THR A 66 -11.80 -30.92 -23.20
C THR A 66 -10.74 -29.82 -23.20
N CYS A 67 -10.89 -28.79 -22.36
CA CYS A 67 -9.95 -27.68 -22.24
C CYS A 67 -8.59 -28.11 -21.66
N MET A 68 -8.56 -29.11 -20.77
CA MET A 68 -7.32 -29.70 -20.25
C MET A 68 -6.58 -30.52 -21.31
N ASN A 69 -7.29 -31.12 -22.27
CA ASN A 69 -6.72 -31.93 -23.35
C ASN A 69 -6.43 -31.13 -24.63
N ASP A 70 -6.81 -29.85 -24.68
CA ASP A 70 -6.54 -28.99 -25.81
C ASP A 70 -5.08 -28.52 -25.80
N ALA A 71 -4.27 -29.06 -26.71
CA ALA A 71 -2.87 -28.70 -26.87
C ALA A 71 -2.66 -27.26 -27.38
N ALA A 72 -3.70 -26.61 -27.93
CA ALA A 72 -3.66 -25.22 -28.35
C ALA A 72 -4.12 -24.26 -27.24
N ARG A 73 -4.47 -24.78 -26.05
CA ARG A 73 -4.86 -23.97 -24.91
C ARG A 73 -3.73 -22.99 -24.54
N PRO A 74 -4.02 -21.70 -24.38
CA PRO A 74 -3.02 -20.77 -23.87
C PRO A 74 -2.66 -21.14 -22.42
N ASP A 75 -1.35 -21.25 -22.14
CA ASP A 75 -0.84 -21.51 -20.78
C ASP A 75 -1.32 -20.44 -19.78
N LYS A 76 -1.53 -19.21 -20.28
CA LYS A 76 -1.96 -18.04 -19.50
C LYS A 76 -3.20 -17.40 -20.15
N PRO A 77 -4.42 -17.80 -19.75
CA PRO A 77 -5.66 -17.41 -20.43
C PRO A 77 -6.07 -15.95 -20.24
N LEU A 78 -5.54 -15.26 -19.20
CA LEU A 78 -5.71 -13.83 -18.99
C LEU A 78 -4.31 -13.18 -18.93
N PRO A 79 -3.74 -12.79 -20.09
CA PRO A 79 -2.33 -12.37 -20.16
C PRO A 79 -2.04 -11.04 -19.45
N ILE A 80 -3.09 -10.30 -19.05
CA ILE A 80 -3.03 -9.03 -18.34
C ILE A 80 -2.79 -9.22 -16.83
N LEU A 81 -3.23 -10.34 -16.26
CA LEU A 81 -3.15 -10.58 -14.82
C LEU A 81 -1.83 -11.21 -14.40
N ALA A 82 -1.47 -11.03 -13.12
CA ALA A 82 -0.43 -11.81 -12.49
C ALA A 82 -0.76 -13.32 -12.58
N SER A 83 0.24 -14.12 -12.94
CA SER A 83 0.11 -15.58 -12.98
C SER A 83 0.74 -16.18 -11.74
N THR A 84 0.00 -17.04 -11.04
CA THR A 84 0.58 -17.87 -9.99
C THR A 84 1.62 -18.78 -10.60
N ILE A 85 2.81 -18.78 -10.01
CA ILE A 85 3.85 -19.74 -10.34
C ILE A 85 3.90 -20.81 -9.26
N SER A 86 4.20 -22.02 -9.71
CA SER A 86 4.16 -23.23 -8.91
C SER A 86 5.54 -23.87 -8.77
N THR A 87 6.59 -23.10 -9.12
CA THR A 87 8.00 -23.45 -8.99
C THR A 87 8.77 -22.32 -8.31
N LEU A 88 9.81 -22.68 -7.55
CA LEU A 88 10.78 -21.76 -6.97
C LEU A 88 12.01 -21.54 -7.88
N ASP A 89 12.08 -22.24 -9.02
CA ASP A 89 13.19 -22.16 -9.94
C ASP A 89 13.39 -20.73 -10.45
N GLY A 90 14.60 -20.19 -10.28
CA GLY A 90 14.95 -18.84 -10.71
C GLY A 90 14.40 -17.72 -9.81
N ILE A 91 13.76 -18.04 -8.68
CA ILE A 91 13.37 -17.06 -7.68
C ILE A 91 14.46 -16.97 -6.62
N GLU A 92 15.13 -15.82 -6.58
CA GLU A 92 16.18 -15.54 -5.61
C GLU A 92 16.21 -14.07 -5.22
N GLN A 93 17.03 -13.75 -4.22
CA GLN A 93 17.32 -12.39 -3.77
C GLN A 93 16.05 -11.61 -3.36
N PRO A 94 15.30 -12.09 -2.34
CA PRO A 94 14.32 -11.26 -1.67
C PRO A 94 15.02 -10.02 -1.12
N TYR A 95 14.47 -8.85 -1.41
CA TYR A 95 15.11 -7.58 -1.02
C TYR A 95 14.24 -6.73 -0.11
N ASP A 96 12.95 -7.01 -0.04
CA ASP A 96 12.00 -6.22 0.72
C ASP A 96 10.82 -7.06 1.20
N LEU A 97 10.25 -6.66 2.33
CA LEU A 97 9.09 -7.28 2.94
C LEU A 97 8.14 -6.17 3.38
N ALA A 98 6.92 -6.24 2.86
CA ALA A 98 5.81 -5.45 3.35
C ALA A 98 4.85 -6.33 4.16
N PHE A 99 4.14 -5.67 5.06
CA PHE A 99 3.19 -6.29 5.95
C PHE A 99 1.84 -5.64 5.75
N ILE A 100 0.84 -6.46 5.46
CA ILE A 100 -0.55 -6.04 5.38
C ILE A 100 -1.16 -6.37 6.73
N VAL A 101 -1.62 -5.35 7.45
CA VAL A 101 -2.42 -5.57 8.65
C VAL A 101 -3.76 -6.18 8.22
N PRO A 102 -4.12 -7.39 8.70
CA PRO A 102 -5.42 -7.95 8.39
C PRO A 102 -6.51 -7.08 9.00
N GLU A 103 -7.40 -6.52 8.17
CA GLU A 103 -8.61 -5.83 8.64
C GLU A 103 -9.56 -6.80 9.37
N GLN A 104 -9.45 -8.11 9.07
CA GLN A 104 -10.30 -9.18 9.59
C GLN A 104 -9.66 -9.98 10.73
N VAL A 105 -9.17 -9.33 11.79
CA VAL A 105 -8.91 -10.07 13.04
C VAL A 105 -10.22 -10.49 13.73
N HIS A 106 -11.38 -9.92 13.35
CA HIS A 106 -12.69 -10.25 13.94
C HIS A 106 -13.78 -10.54 12.90
N ASP A 107 -13.86 -11.80 12.43
CA ASP A 107 -15.05 -12.40 11.80
C ASP A 107 -15.95 -13.09 12.85
N GLY A 108 -15.84 -12.68 14.13
CA GLY A 108 -16.68 -13.13 15.24
C GLY A 108 -17.53 -11.98 15.77
N ASP A 109 -18.82 -12.23 16.00
CA ASP A 109 -19.85 -11.30 16.50
C ASP A 109 -19.51 -10.69 17.89
N GLY A 110 -18.50 -9.83 17.95
CA GLY A 110 -18.16 -9.02 19.11
C GLY A 110 -17.67 -7.65 18.67
N GLU A 111 -18.15 -6.59 19.30
CA GLU A 111 -17.56 -5.25 19.18
C GLU A 111 -16.08 -5.36 19.57
N ALA A 112 -15.18 -5.23 18.60
CA ALA A 112 -13.75 -5.18 18.84
C ALA A 112 -13.46 -4.03 19.82
N ASP A 113 -12.71 -4.30 20.89
CA ASP A 113 -12.25 -3.24 21.80
C ASP A 113 -11.41 -2.24 20.98
N GLU A 114 -11.76 -0.95 21.03
CA GLU A 114 -11.05 0.12 20.31
C GLU A 114 -9.53 0.11 20.61
N GLY A 115 -9.15 -0.39 21.80
CA GLY A 115 -7.76 -0.59 22.19
C GLY A 115 -7.02 -1.67 21.39
N GLU A 116 -7.69 -2.76 20.99
CA GLU A 116 -7.09 -3.85 20.20
C GLU A 116 -6.81 -3.42 18.75
N LEU A 117 -7.72 -2.66 18.14
CA LEU A 117 -7.52 -2.13 16.78
C LEU A 117 -6.40 -1.09 16.76
N ARG A 118 -6.28 -0.28 17.81
CA ARG A 118 -5.32 0.83 17.87
C ARG A 118 -3.87 0.37 17.88
N TRP A 119 -3.50 -0.61 18.71
CA TRP A 119 -2.10 -1.06 18.75
C TRP A 119 -1.71 -1.79 17.47
N LEU A 120 -2.63 -2.56 16.87
CA LEU A 120 -2.38 -3.31 15.64
C LEU A 120 -2.15 -2.34 14.47
N GLN A 121 -2.94 -1.27 14.40
CA GLN A 121 -2.72 -0.17 13.45
C GLN A 121 -1.36 0.49 13.69
N GLN A 122 -1.04 0.87 14.93
CA GLN A 122 0.27 1.46 15.29
C GLN A 122 1.45 0.55 14.93
N PHE A 123 1.29 -0.77 15.10
CA PHE A 123 2.30 -1.73 14.67
C PHE A 123 2.41 -1.74 13.16
N GLY A 124 1.31 -1.87 12.42
CA GLY A 124 1.31 -1.84 10.95
C GLY A 124 1.96 -0.59 10.36
N ASP A 125 1.66 0.57 10.93
CA ASP A 125 2.18 1.85 10.46
C ASP A 125 3.68 2.01 10.75
N ALA A 126 4.21 1.39 11.81
CA ALA A 126 5.60 1.56 12.25
C ALA A 126 6.45 0.28 12.11
N ALA A 127 5.89 -0.80 11.59
CA ALA A 127 6.60 -2.05 11.35
C ALA A 127 7.62 -1.85 10.24
N ARG A 128 8.85 -2.29 10.48
CA ARG A 128 9.94 -2.24 9.51
C ARG A 128 10.67 -3.56 9.50
N PHE A 129 11.06 -3.98 8.31
CA PHE A 129 11.77 -5.24 8.10
C PHE A 129 13.11 -4.97 7.42
N GLU A 130 14.18 -5.56 7.96
CA GLU A 130 15.48 -5.58 7.29
C GLU A 130 15.73 -7.00 6.78
N VAL A 131 15.60 -7.18 5.47
CA VAL A 131 15.72 -8.48 4.80
C VAL A 131 17.18 -8.84 4.53
N THR A 132 17.54 -10.06 4.87
CA THR A 132 18.82 -10.70 4.56
C THR A 132 18.56 -11.96 3.74
N ALA A 133 18.80 -11.89 2.42
CA ALA A 133 18.62 -13.01 1.51
C ALA A 133 19.59 -14.16 1.80
N VAL A 134 19.10 -15.40 1.66
CA VAL A 134 19.96 -16.59 1.58
C VAL A 134 20.40 -16.77 0.13
N ALA A 135 21.70 -16.75 -0.11
CA ALA A 135 22.30 -16.77 -1.44
C ALA A 135 21.79 -17.93 -2.31
N GLY A 136 21.38 -17.62 -3.54
CA GLY A 136 20.91 -18.61 -4.53
C GLY A 136 19.55 -19.22 -4.21
N SER A 137 18.74 -18.59 -3.35
CA SER A 137 17.43 -19.12 -2.95
C SER A 137 16.39 -18.01 -2.74
N ALA A 138 15.13 -18.41 -2.70
CA ALA A 138 14.01 -17.55 -2.30
C ALA A 138 13.94 -17.33 -0.77
N ASN A 139 14.71 -18.06 0.03
CA ASN A 139 14.66 -18.01 1.48
C ASN A 139 15.40 -16.79 2.02
N PHE A 140 15.01 -16.33 3.20
CA PHE A 140 15.62 -15.17 3.84
C PHE A 140 15.40 -15.14 5.35
N GLU A 141 16.18 -14.31 6.02
CA GLU A 141 15.89 -13.86 7.38
C GLU A 141 15.47 -12.39 7.34
N ALA A 142 14.57 -11.98 8.22
CA ALA A 142 14.25 -10.57 8.42
C ALA A 142 14.33 -10.19 9.89
N ASP A 143 15.05 -9.11 10.17
CA ASP A 143 14.95 -8.42 11.45
C ASP A 143 13.65 -7.60 11.46
N VAL A 144 12.83 -7.81 12.49
CA VAL A 144 11.54 -7.14 12.67
C VAL A 144 11.71 -6.02 13.68
N TYR A 145 11.30 -4.82 13.29
CA TYR A 145 11.34 -3.63 14.12
C TYR A 145 9.94 -3.06 14.32
N TRP A 146 9.71 -2.49 15.50
CA TRP A 146 8.60 -1.56 15.71
C TRP A 146 9.21 -0.18 15.96
N ALA A 147 9.02 0.73 15.00
CA ALA A 147 9.76 1.98 14.92
C ALA A 147 11.29 1.72 14.93
N THR A 148 12.00 2.19 15.97
CA THR A 148 13.46 2.02 16.11
C THR A 148 13.84 0.76 16.89
N ASP A 149 12.90 0.13 17.58
CA ASP A 149 13.19 -0.98 18.48
C ASP A 149 13.17 -2.31 17.72
N ARG A 150 14.30 -3.03 17.72
CA ARG A 150 14.37 -4.38 17.16
C ARG A 150 13.65 -5.36 18.08
N LEU A 151 12.56 -5.95 17.60
CA LEU A 151 11.80 -6.96 18.34
C LEU A 151 12.50 -8.32 18.28
N GLY A 152 12.97 -8.73 17.10
CA GLY A 152 13.64 -10.01 16.91
C GLY A 152 13.89 -10.34 15.45
N ARG A 153 14.18 -11.61 15.18
CA ARG A 153 14.48 -12.11 13.83
C ARG A 153 13.65 -13.34 13.49
N LEU A 154 13.10 -13.34 12.29
CA LEU A 154 12.36 -14.45 11.71
C LEU A 154 13.09 -14.99 10.48
N ALA A 155 13.11 -16.31 10.30
CA ALA A 155 13.54 -16.97 9.09
C ALA A 155 12.32 -17.47 8.31
N TYR A 156 12.36 -17.22 7.01
CA TYR A 156 11.31 -17.48 6.03
C TYR A 156 11.84 -18.50 5.02
N ASP A 157 11.36 -19.73 5.16
CA ASP A 157 11.81 -20.89 4.41
C ASP A 157 10.68 -21.35 3.46
N PHE A 158 10.88 -21.17 2.16
CA PHE A 158 9.95 -21.66 1.14
C PHE A 158 10.24 -23.12 0.81
N GLU A 159 9.19 -23.94 0.81
CA GLU A 159 9.24 -25.35 0.47
C GLU A 159 8.25 -25.67 -0.64
N GLN A 160 8.73 -26.30 -1.70
CA GLN A 160 7.88 -26.81 -2.77
C GLN A 160 7.43 -28.24 -2.45
N SER A 161 6.12 -28.46 -2.34
CA SER A 161 5.54 -29.80 -2.16
C SER A 161 5.39 -30.52 -3.50
N THR A 162 5.22 -31.85 -3.47
CA THR A 162 5.10 -32.75 -4.64
C THR A 162 3.89 -32.52 -5.57
N GLY A 163 3.18 -31.40 -5.43
CA GLY A 163 2.00 -31.04 -6.21
C GLY A 163 2.00 -29.59 -6.72
N ALA A 164 3.17 -28.97 -6.86
CA ALA A 164 3.34 -27.58 -7.30
C ALA A 164 2.82 -26.51 -6.31
N ASP A 165 2.48 -26.93 -5.09
CA ASP A 165 2.13 -26.04 -3.99
C ASP A 165 3.40 -25.55 -3.29
N ILE A 166 3.53 -24.23 -3.11
CA ILE A 166 4.66 -23.59 -2.44
C ILE A 166 4.21 -23.13 -1.07
N ARG A 167 4.82 -23.69 -0.03
CA ARG A 167 4.52 -23.37 1.36
C ARG A 167 5.61 -22.50 1.95
N LEU A 168 5.21 -21.45 2.67
CA LEU A 168 6.11 -20.66 3.49
C LEU A 168 6.11 -21.20 4.93
N LYS A 169 7.28 -21.62 5.42
CA LYS A 169 7.52 -21.89 6.83
C LYS A 169 8.23 -20.71 7.48
N ILE A 170 7.73 -20.28 8.63
CA ILE A 170 8.25 -19.11 9.34
C ILE A 170 8.66 -19.53 10.73
N ARG A 171 9.92 -19.32 11.08
CA ARG A 171 10.49 -19.71 12.38
C ARG A 171 11.19 -18.52 13.03
N GLN A 172 11.07 -18.41 14.35
CA GLN A 172 11.82 -17.40 15.10
C GLN A 172 13.27 -17.86 15.27
N VAL A 173 14.19 -16.97 14.97
CA VAL A 173 15.63 -17.15 15.14
C VAL A 173 16.05 -16.61 16.50
N ASP A 174 15.66 -15.38 16.81
CA ASP A 174 15.92 -14.71 18.08
C ASP A 174 14.90 -13.60 18.39
N GLY A 175 15.00 -13.00 19.58
CA GLY A 175 14.17 -11.88 20.03
C GLY A 175 12.75 -12.31 20.42
N PHE A 176 11.81 -11.38 20.43
CA PHE A 176 10.41 -11.58 20.86
C PHE A 176 10.30 -12.14 22.29
N ASN A 177 11.15 -11.64 23.19
CA ASN A 177 11.29 -12.15 24.56
C ASN A 177 10.50 -11.35 25.61
N ASN A 178 9.83 -10.26 25.21
CA ASN A 178 9.01 -9.46 26.10
C ASN A 178 7.58 -10.03 26.17
N ASN A 179 6.96 -9.98 27.34
CA ASN A 179 5.63 -10.57 27.57
C ASN A 179 4.47 -9.62 27.21
N ASP A 180 4.74 -8.40 26.77
CA ASP A 180 3.69 -7.41 26.48
C ASP A 180 2.88 -7.81 25.24
N ARG A 181 3.47 -7.64 24.04
CA ARG A 181 2.80 -7.83 22.74
C ARG A 181 3.58 -8.70 21.77
N ASP A 182 4.80 -9.12 22.12
CA ASP A 182 5.64 -9.93 21.25
C ASP A 182 4.94 -11.22 20.79
N PRO A 183 4.17 -11.96 21.62
CA PRO A 183 3.46 -13.16 21.14
C PRO A 183 2.39 -12.89 20.07
N GLU A 184 1.68 -11.76 20.19
CA GLU A 184 0.65 -11.34 19.24
C GLU A 184 1.31 -10.89 17.92
N ILE A 185 2.32 -10.02 18.01
CA ILE A 185 3.12 -9.58 16.86
C ILE A 185 3.72 -10.78 16.13
N LEU A 186 4.30 -11.73 16.88
CA LEU A 186 4.90 -12.94 16.33
C LEU A 186 3.86 -13.80 15.60
N THR A 187 2.63 -13.87 16.10
CA THR A 187 1.54 -14.60 15.44
C THR A 187 1.21 -13.97 14.09
N ILE A 188 1.09 -12.64 14.05
CA ILE A 188 0.70 -11.94 12.82
C ILE A 188 1.84 -11.96 11.79
N CYS A 189 3.10 -11.75 12.21
CA CYS A 189 4.27 -11.86 11.34
C CYS A 189 4.52 -13.29 10.82
N ARG A 190 3.91 -14.30 11.45
CA ARG A 190 3.99 -15.71 11.02
C ARG A 190 2.85 -16.14 10.10
N ASP A 191 1.88 -15.27 9.85
CA ASP A 191 0.77 -15.56 8.95
C ASP A 191 1.14 -15.18 7.50
N PRO A 192 1.28 -16.16 6.59
CA PRO A 192 1.60 -15.88 5.19
C PRO A 192 0.55 -15.02 4.46
N GLY A 193 -0.67 -14.93 5.00
CA GLY A 193 -1.73 -14.05 4.48
C GLY A 193 -1.40 -12.56 4.61
N ASN A 194 -0.59 -12.19 5.60
CA ASN A 194 -0.27 -10.82 5.96
C ASN A 194 1.05 -10.33 5.36
N LEU A 195 1.74 -11.17 4.58
CA LEU A 195 3.06 -10.88 4.07
C LEU A 195 3.04 -10.65 2.57
N THR A 196 3.75 -9.61 2.15
CA THR A 196 4.17 -9.39 0.76
C THR A 196 5.70 -9.35 0.71
N VAL A 197 6.32 -10.26 -0.06
CA VAL A 197 7.78 -10.33 -0.23
C VAL A 197 8.13 -9.94 -1.67
N TYR A 198 9.10 -9.06 -1.83
CA TYR A 198 9.58 -8.61 -3.13
C TYR A 198 10.96 -9.20 -3.45
N PHE A 199 11.14 -9.64 -4.70
CA PHE A 199 12.37 -10.27 -5.18
C PHE A 199 13.01 -9.45 -6.31
N ASP A 200 14.34 -9.42 -6.35
CA ASP A 200 15.12 -8.74 -7.40
C ASP A 200 14.92 -9.37 -8.79
N THR A 201 14.36 -10.58 -8.82
CA THR A 201 13.97 -11.30 -10.03
C THR A 201 12.65 -10.81 -10.64
N GLY A 202 11.97 -9.85 -10.00
CA GLY A 202 10.66 -9.34 -10.43
C GLY A 202 9.47 -10.17 -9.96
N HIS A 203 9.72 -11.19 -9.13
CA HIS A 203 8.68 -11.97 -8.48
C HIS A 203 8.17 -11.26 -7.22
N THR A 204 6.95 -11.60 -6.84
CA THR A 204 6.35 -11.17 -5.57
C THR A 204 5.66 -12.37 -4.93
N TYR A 205 5.88 -12.60 -3.64
CA TYR A 205 5.06 -13.51 -2.85
C TYR A 205 4.02 -12.68 -2.11
N SER A 206 2.74 -13.00 -2.21
CA SER A 206 1.70 -12.31 -1.44
C SER A 206 0.50 -13.22 -1.19
N ARG A 207 -0.11 -13.10 -0.01
CA ARG A 207 -1.31 -13.87 0.39
C ARG A 207 -1.16 -15.37 0.12
N GLY A 208 -0.03 -15.94 0.53
CA GLY A 208 0.22 -17.37 0.41
C GLY A 208 0.79 -17.86 -0.92
N HIS A 209 0.89 -17.02 -1.97
CA HIS A 209 1.24 -17.48 -3.33
C HIS A 209 2.37 -16.66 -3.96
N PHE A 210 3.12 -17.27 -4.88
CA PHE A 210 4.09 -16.59 -5.72
C PHE A 210 3.49 -16.11 -7.02
N TYR A 211 3.90 -14.91 -7.43
CA TYR A 211 3.50 -14.26 -8.67
C TYR A 211 4.72 -13.79 -9.45
N GLU A 212 4.65 -13.97 -10.76
CA GLU A 212 5.52 -13.27 -11.70
C GLU A 212 4.80 -12.00 -12.14
N ALA A 213 5.32 -10.83 -11.73
CA ALA A 213 4.74 -9.56 -12.12
C ALA A 213 5.03 -9.30 -13.61
N ARG A 214 3.97 -9.03 -14.38
CA ARG A 214 4.08 -8.67 -15.79
C ARG A 214 4.16 -7.17 -15.92
N PHE A 215 5.33 -6.62 -15.64
CA PHE A 215 5.55 -5.18 -15.80
C PHE A 215 5.25 -4.78 -17.23
N ARG A 216 4.21 -3.96 -17.37
CA ARG A 216 4.15 -3.06 -18.51
C ARG A 216 5.15 -1.96 -18.22
N ASP A 217 5.99 -1.59 -19.20
CA ASP A 217 6.97 -0.51 -19.05
C ASP A 217 6.33 0.90 -18.96
N ALA A 218 5.10 0.98 -18.44
CA ALA A 218 4.45 2.20 -18.06
C ALA A 218 5.18 2.80 -16.86
N ARG A 219 5.44 4.10 -16.95
CA ARG A 219 6.24 4.84 -15.98
C ARG A 219 5.35 5.79 -15.20
N PHE A 220 5.48 5.79 -13.88
CA PHE A 220 4.92 6.86 -13.08
C PHE A 220 5.80 8.12 -13.23
N SER A 221 5.17 9.23 -13.62
CA SER A 221 5.85 10.49 -13.99
C SER A 221 5.65 11.62 -12.99
N ASP A 222 4.64 11.54 -12.13
CA ASP A 222 4.15 12.69 -11.35
C ASP A 222 4.90 12.80 -10.02
N TRP A 223 6.24 12.77 -10.13
CA TRP A 223 7.19 12.98 -9.04
C TRP A 223 7.43 14.47 -8.83
N GLN A 224 7.34 14.89 -7.58
CA GLN A 224 7.83 16.18 -7.11
C GLN A 224 9.09 15.95 -6.27
N TRP A 225 10.19 16.54 -6.72
CA TRP A 225 11.48 16.41 -6.05
C TRP A 225 11.70 17.61 -5.14
N VAL A 226 11.91 17.33 -3.86
CA VAL A 226 12.17 18.34 -2.83
C VAL A 226 13.49 17.97 -2.16
N SER A 227 14.42 18.91 -2.02
CA SER A 227 15.68 18.64 -1.32
C SER A 227 15.42 18.40 0.15
N MET A 228 15.80 17.23 0.68
CA MET A 228 15.71 16.93 2.12
C MET A 228 16.92 17.47 2.92
N ALA A 229 17.98 17.90 2.22
CA ALA A 229 19.23 18.33 2.83
C ALA A 229 19.32 19.86 3.07
N HIS A 230 18.31 20.63 2.65
CA HIS A 230 18.37 22.10 2.61
C HIS A 230 18.44 22.76 4.01
N ASP A 231 17.79 22.16 5.00
CA ASP A 231 17.52 22.77 6.31
C ASP A 231 17.75 21.80 7.48
N GLU A 232 18.71 20.87 7.34
CA GLU A 232 19.01 19.84 8.34
C GLU A 232 17.76 19.02 8.74
N THR A 233 16.82 18.82 7.81
CA THR A 233 15.64 17.97 8.05
C THR A 233 16.08 16.53 8.26
N ASP A 234 15.64 15.95 9.37
CA ASP A 234 15.84 14.56 9.72
C ASP A 234 14.84 13.71 8.92
N PHE A 235 15.09 13.50 7.63
CA PHE A 235 14.14 12.84 6.70
C PHE A 235 13.82 11.37 7.05
N TRP A 236 14.60 10.76 7.96
CA TRP A 236 14.30 9.45 8.53
C TRP A 236 13.28 9.53 9.68
N GLN A 237 13.05 10.72 10.23
CA GLN A 237 12.12 11.01 11.30
C GLN A 237 10.84 11.62 10.74
N GLU A 238 9.75 10.87 10.87
CA GLU A 238 8.42 11.28 10.41
C GLU A 238 7.87 12.47 11.22
N LYS A 239 7.76 12.32 12.55
CA LYS A 239 7.12 13.27 13.47
C LYS A 239 8.05 13.68 14.62
N PRO A 240 7.86 14.85 15.26
CA PRO A 240 8.61 15.22 16.46
C PRO A 240 8.23 14.32 17.63
N LEU A 241 9.22 13.77 18.33
CA LEU A 241 9.01 12.84 19.44
C LEU A 241 9.56 13.40 20.76
N ASP A 242 8.78 13.22 21.83
CA ASP A 242 9.23 13.33 23.22
C ASP A 242 9.32 11.91 23.79
N GLY A 243 10.54 11.34 23.73
CA GLY A 243 10.75 9.91 23.91
C GLY A 243 10.10 9.10 22.77
N LYS A 244 9.03 8.35 23.08
CA LYS A 244 8.23 7.60 22.10
C LYS A 244 6.88 8.25 21.79
N ARG A 245 6.53 9.34 22.48
CA ARG A 245 5.24 10.03 22.32
C ARG A 245 5.36 11.08 21.22
N PHE A 246 4.35 11.18 20.36
CA PHE A 246 4.21 12.29 19.43
C PHE A 246 4.07 13.62 20.21
N ALA A 247 5.02 14.53 20.01
CA ALA A 247 5.06 15.86 20.61
C ALA A 247 4.35 16.87 19.70
N VAL A 248 3.02 16.75 19.60
CA VAL A 248 2.14 17.59 18.78
C VAL A 248 2.41 19.08 18.99
N GLU A 249 2.65 19.48 20.23
CA GLU A 249 2.96 20.84 20.65
C GLU A 249 4.22 21.42 19.99
N ASN A 250 5.15 20.57 19.57
CA ASN A 250 6.39 20.96 18.91
C ASN A 250 6.26 21.01 17.39
N THR A 251 5.18 20.48 16.82
CA THR A 251 5.02 20.35 15.37
C THR A 251 5.11 21.71 14.69
N GLY A 252 6.04 21.85 13.75
CA GLY A 252 6.26 23.08 12.97
C GLY A 252 6.96 24.22 13.71
N ASN A 253 7.43 24.02 14.94
CA ASN A 253 8.28 25.01 15.62
C ASN A 253 9.71 25.03 15.02
N ALA A 254 10.58 25.93 15.47
CA ALA A 254 11.93 26.07 14.91
C ALA A 254 12.87 24.88 15.20
N GLU A 255 12.59 24.11 16.25
CA GLU A 255 13.40 22.95 16.66
C GLU A 255 12.93 21.64 16.00
N ASP A 256 11.74 21.64 15.38
CA ASP A 256 11.17 20.47 14.74
C ASP A 256 11.82 20.21 13.37
N LYS A 257 12.81 19.31 13.37
CA LYS A 257 13.52 18.86 12.17
C LYS A 257 12.84 17.70 11.44
N SER A 258 11.68 17.23 11.90
CA SER A 258 10.97 16.11 11.28
C SER A 258 10.30 16.51 9.96
N LEU A 259 9.84 15.51 9.21
CA LEU A 259 9.03 15.74 8.01
C LEU A 259 7.72 16.49 8.32
N PHE A 260 7.08 16.20 9.46
CA PHE A 260 5.89 16.92 9.92
C PHE A 260 6.18 18.41 10.12
N GLY A 261 7.33 18.75 10.72
CA GLY A 261 7.75 20.13 10.90
C GLY A 261 7.92 20.87 9.57
N MET A 262 8.51 20.19 8.59
CA MET A 262 8.69 20.74 7.26
C MET A 262 7.35 20.98 6.55
N VAL A 263 6.40 20.04 6.62
CA VAL A 263 5.05 20.23 6.07
C VAL A 263 4.33 21.39 6.77
N ALA A 264 4.34 21.42 8.10
CA ALA A 264 3.68 22.47 8.88
C ALA A 264 4.22 23.89 8.60
N ARG A 265 5.53 24.03 8.36
CA ARG A 265 6.15 25.33 8.10
C ARG A 265 6.05 25.80 6.66
N HIS A 266 6.01 24.87 5.70
CA HIS A 266 6.29 25.20 4.31
C HIS A 266 5.24 24.74 3.31
N TRP A 267 4.21 23.98 3.69
CA TRP A 267 3.20 23.53 2.72
C TRP A 267 2.32 24.68 2.17
N PRO A 268 2.02 24.76 0.86
CA PRO A 268 2.42 23.88 -0.25
C PRO A 268 3.79 24.23 -0.88
N ASN A 269 4.45 25.27 -0.40
CA ASN A 269 5.70 25.86 -0.91
C ASN A 269 6.97 25.09 -0.48
N LEU A 270 6.91 23.76 -0.41
CA LEU A 270 8.01 22.91 0.09
C LEU A 270 9.32 23.10 -0.68
N ALA A 271 9.26 23.19 -2.02
CA ALA A 271 10.44 23.24 -2.89
C ALA A 271 11.32 24.48 -2.63
N GLU A 272 10.68 25.63 -2.39
CA GLU A 272 11.35 26.91 -2.13
C GLU A 272 11.56 27.16 -0.64
N ARG A 273 11.07 26.27 0.24
CA ARG A 273 10.94 26.51 1.69
C ARG A 273 10.24 27.83 1.99
N GLY A 274 9.24 28.16 1.18
CA GLY A 274 8.37 29.31 1.38
C GLY A 274 7.50 29.17 2.63
N PRO A 275 6.84 30.23 3.09
CA PRO A 275 5.92 30.14 4.22
C PRO A 275 4.71 29.26 3.88
N GLN A 276 4.15 28.60 4.90
CA GLN A 276 2.88 27.88 4.78
C GLN A 276 1.75 28.84 4.40
N THR A 277 0.90 28.44 3.45
CA THR A 277 -0.25 29.23 2.98
C THR A 277 -1.53 28.41 2.95
N GLY A 278 -2.68 29.08 3.14
CA GLY A 278 -3.97 28.43 3.31
C GLY A 278 -4.13 27.81 4.69
N TRP A 279 -5.11 26.93 4.82
CA TRP A 279 -5.39 26.19 6.05
C TRP A 279 -4.69 24.84 6.05
N LEU A 280 -4.06 24.47 7.16
CA LEU A 280 -3.42 23.17 7.33
C LEU A 280 -3.82 22.60 8.69
N VAL A 281 -4.22 21.35 8.76
CA VAL A 281 -4.51 20.65 10.02
C VAL A 281 -3.77 19.32 10.06
N CYS A 282 -3.17 19.00 11.20
CA CYS A 282 -2.61 17.68 11.47
C CYS A 282 -3.70 16.78 12.06
N ASP A 283 -3.92 15.62 11.44
CA ASP A 283 -4.95 14.64 11.82
C ASP A 283 -4.36 13.24 12.06
N ASP A 284 -3.07 13.17 12.44
CA ASP A 284 -2.28 11.96 12.81
C ASP A 284 -2.74 11.32 14.14
N GLY A 285 -4.03 10.99 14.21
CA GLY A 285 -4.71 10.44 15.37
C GLY A 285 -5.38 9.09 15.10
N ALA A 286 -6.02 8.51 16.13
CA ALA A 286 -6.82 7.31 15.93
C ALA A 286 -7.94 7.56 14.91
N MET A 287 -8.11 6.65 13.95
CA MET A 287 -9.01 6.81 12.80
C MET A 287 -8.69 8.02 11.92
N GLU A 288 -7.43 8.42 11.77
CA GLU A 288 -6.95 9.54 10.92
C GLU A 288 -7.48 9.56 9.48
N SER A 289 -7.55 10.76 8.87
CA SER A 289 -7.89 10.94 7.45
C SER A 289 -6.64 11.06 6.58
N ALA A 290 -5.60 11.65 7.14
CA ALA A 290 -4.30 11.86 6.57
C ALA A 290 -3.44 12.45 7.69
N ASP A 291 -2.12 12.38 7.57
CA ASP A 291 -1.23 13.04 8.53
C ASP A 291 -1.50 14.54 8.56
N PHE A 292 -1.66 15.14 7.37
CA PHE A 292 -2.09 16.51 7.19
C PHE A 292 -3.20 16.65 6.15
N ILE A 293 -4.09 17.60 6.41
CA ILE A 293 -5.12 18.04 5.47
C ILE A 293 -4.91 19.53 5.21
N HIS A 294 -4.73 19.89 3.95
CA HIS A 294 -4.53 21.26 3.52
C HIS A 294 -5.72 21.75 2.69
N ILE A 295 -6.13 22.99 2.90
CA ILE A 295 -7.17 23.65 2.12
C ILE A 295 -6.66 25.02 1.68
N ASP A 296 -6.51 25.20 0.37
CA ASP A 296 -6.30 26.50 -0.25
C ASP A 296 -7.66 27.10 -0.64
N ASP A 297 -8.22 27.90 0.27
CA ASP A 297 -9.49 28.62 0.11
C ASP A 297 -9.36 29.90 -0.74
N ALA A 298 -8.13 30.32 -1.07
CA ALA A 298 -7.88 31.45 -1.96
C ALA A 298 -7.86 31.04 -3.45
N SER A 299 -7.63 29.75 -3.73
CA SER A 299 -7.69 29.19 -5.08
C SER A 299 -9.13 29.10 -5.62
N ASN A 300 -9.27 29.09 -6.95
CA ASN A 300 -10.57 28.99 -7.62
C ASN A 300 -10.54 27.96 -8.77
N PRO A 301 -11.16 26.77 -8.62
CA PRO A 301 -11.86 26.31 -7.41
C PRO A 301 -10.90 26.10 -6.21
N PRO A 302 -11.40 26.14 -4.96
CA PRO A 302 -10.62 25.78 -3.78
C PRO A 302 -9.95 24.41 -3.90
N GLU A 303 -8.75 24.25 -3.36
CA GLU A 303 -7.99 23.00 -3.42
C GLU A 303 -7.92 22.33 -2.04
N LEU A 304 -8.38 21.07 -1.96
CA LEU A 304 -8.23 20.19 -0.81
C LEU A 304 -7.12 19.19 -1.09
N THR A 305 -6.11 19.14 -0.21
CA THR A 305 -5.02 18.17 -0.29
C THR A 305 -4.97 17.27 0.94
N LEU A 306 -5.00 15.95 0.71
CA LEU A 306 -4.71 14.94 1.74
C LEU A 306 -3.24 14.53 1.62
N ILE A 307 -2.47 14.68 2.70
CA ILE A 307 -1.02 14.50 2.70
C ILE A 307 -0.66 13.37 3.65
N HIS A 308 -0.05 12.32 3.10
CA HIS A 308 0.41 11.15 3.83
C HIS A 308 1.94 11.16 3.88
N VAL A 309 2.53 11.19 5.07
CA VAL A 309 3.95 11.43 5.30
C VAL A 309 4.57 10.24 6.00
N LYS A 310 5.62 9.70 5.38
CA LYS A 310 6.40 8.62 5.99
C LYS A 310 7.89 8.92 5.89
N GLY A 311 8.60 8.70 6.99
CA GLY A 311 10.07 8.77 7.02
C GLY A 311 10.70 7.72 6.10
N SER A 312 11.94 7.95 5.67
CA SER A 312 12.68 7.00 4.82
C SER A 312 13.04 5.68 5.51
N GLY A 313 12.86 5.59 6.84
CA GLY A 313 13.28 4.46 7.67
C GLY A 313 14.80 4.21 7.70
N SER A 314 15.60 5.08 7.07
CA SER A 314 17.06 4.99 6.99
C SER A 314 17.69 6.32 6.63
N ASP A 315 18.69 6.73 7.40
CA ASP A 315 19.56 7.89 7.19
C ASP A 315 20.71 7.62 6.18
N LYS A 316 20.85 6.38 5.70
CA LYS A 316 22.00 5.96 4.90
C LYS A 316 22.02 6.60 3.52
N ASN A 317 23.19 7.13 3.13
CA ASN A 317 23.45 7.73 1.81
C ASN A 317 23.46 6.72 0.64
N ASN A 318 23.46 5.42 0.90
CA ASN A 318 23.36 4.38 -0.12
C ASN A 318 21.99 3.70 -0.14
N ARG A 319 20.96 4.32 0.44
CA ARG A 319 19.60 3.80 0.36
C ARG A 319 19.17 3.65 -1.11
N GLY A 320 18.72 2.45 -1.44
CA GLY A 320 18.09 2.13 -2.72
C GLY A 320 16.57 2.31 -2.65
N LEU A 321 15.90 2.06 -3.78
CA LEU A 321 14.44 1.99 -3.80
C LEU A 321 13.96 0.87 -2.88
N SER A 322 12.90 1.16 -2.12
CA SER A 322 12.12 0.19 -1.36
C SER A 322 10.69 0.31 -1.84
N VAL A 323 10.05 -0.82 -2.14
CA VAL A 323 8.63 -0.82 -2.56
C VAL A 323 7.76 -0.88 -1.33
N SER A 324 8.19 -1.57 -0.27
CA SER A 324 7.46 -1.65 1.00
C SER A 324 7.29 -0.28 1.67
N ASP A 325 8.34 0.56 1.66
CA ASP A 325 8.30 1.92 2.22
C ASP A 325 7.23 2.79 1.53
N TYR A 326 6.95 2.55 0.24
CA TYR A 326 5.86 3.21 -0.48
C TYR A 326 4.52 2.51 -0.29
N GLU A 327 4.48 1.18 -0.21
CA GLU A 327 3.24 0.41 -0.04
C GLU A 327 2.52 0.79 1.26
N VAL A 328 3.26 1.01 2.35
CA VAL A 328 2.69 1.46 3.64
C VAL A 328 1.94 2.78 3.48
N VAL A 329 2.60 3.81 2.96
CA VAL A 329 2.04 5.16 2.83
C VAL A 329 0.97 5.24 1.73
N VAL A 330 1.12 4.49 0.64
CA VAL A 330 0.09 4.36 -0.40
C VAL A 330 -1.15 3.67 0.16
N GLY A 331 -0.99 2.60 0.93
CA GLY A 331 -2.10 1.89 1.57
C GLY A 331 -2.92 2.82 2.48
N GLN A 332 -2.24 3.65 3.28
CA GLN A 332 -2.89 4.69 4.08
C GLN A 332 -3.64 5.73 3.22
N ALA A 333 -3.01 6.19 2.14
CA ALA A 333 -3.60 7.16 1.22
C ALA A 333 -4.89 6.62 0.56
N ILE A 334 -4.84 5.39 0.04
CA ILE A 334 -5.99 4.75 -0.62
C ILE A 334 -7.12 4.47 0.38
N LYS A 335 -6.80 3.94 1.57
CA LYS A 335 -7.80 3.68 2.63
C LYS A 335 -8.59 4.93 3.00
N ASN A 336 -7.92 6.07 3.02
CA ASN A 336 -8.51 7.32 3.48
C ASN A 336 -9.10 8.19 2.36
N LEU A 337 -9.08 7.73 1.10
CA LEU A 337 -9.63 8.45 -0.06
C LEU A 337 -11.08 8.93 0.12
N ARG A 338 -11.90 8.22 0.92
CA ARG A 338 -13.27 8.65 1.23
C ARG A 338 -13.34 10.06 1.84
N HIS A 339 -12.27 10.54 2.47
CA HIS A 339 -12.22 11.85 3.13
C HIS A 339 -11.89 13.01 2.18
N ILE A 340 -11.80 12.77 0.86
CA ILE A 340 -11.83 13.87 -0.13
C ILE A 340 -13.23 14.51 -0.22
N ASP A 341 -14.27 13.82 0.26
CA ASP A 341 -15.60 14.39 0.40
C ASP A 341 -15.63 15.39 1.55
N ARG A 342 -15.98 16.64 1.23
CA ARG A 342 -16.05 17.76 2.19
C ARG A 342 -16.93 17.45 3.40
N GLY A 343 -18.07 16.78 3.20
CA GLY A 343 -19.02 16.46 4.26
C GLY A 343 -18.43 15.45 5.25
N LEU A 344 -17.88 14.36 4.74
CA LEU A 344 -17.21 13.34 5.55
C LEU A 344 -15.98 13.91 6.28
N LEU A 345 -15.22 14.77 5.61
CA LEU A 345 -14.09 15.47 6.20
C LEU A 345 -14.53 16.38 7.35
N ARG A 346 -15.58 17.19 7.12
CA ARG A 346 -16.11 18.15 8.10
C ARG A 346 -16.68 17.46 9.34
N GLU A 347 -17.39 16.36 9.17
CA GLU A 347 -17.91 15.54 10.27
C GLU A 347 -16.75 15.01 11.12
N LYS A 348 -15.75 14.44 10.46
CA LYS A 348 -14.58 13.85 11.11
C LYS A 348 -13.73 14.86 11.86
N LEU A 349 -13.37 15.98 11.23
CA LEU A 349 -12.60 17.03 11.91
C LEU A 349 -13.38 17.66 13.07
N GLY A 350 -14.73 17.69 12.98
CA GLY A 350 -15.60 18.12 14.06
C GLY A 350 -15.64 17.14 15.23
N ALA A 351 -15.67 15.83 14.97
CA ALA A 351 -15.66 14.80 16.00
C ALA A 351 -14.35 14.81 16.82
N ASN A 352 -13.23 15.18 16.18
CA ASN A 352 -11.90 15.24 16.80
C ASN A 352 -11.50 16.66 17.26
N ALA A 353 -12.44 17.60 17.34
CA ALA A 353 -12.13 19.01 17.59
C ALA A 353 -11.59 19.31 19.00
N ASP A 354 -11.98 18.52 19.99
CA ASP A 354 -11.61 18.70 21.41
C ASP A 354 -10.53 17.70 21.88
N GLY A 355 -9.78 17.12 20.94
CA GLY A 355 -8.75 16.10 21.20
C GLY A 355 -7.34 16.66 21.42
N VAL A 356 -6.36 15.77 21.58
CA VAL A 356 -4.93 16.14 21.72
C VAL A 356 -4.39 16.94 20.53
N LEU A 357 -5.04 16.82 19.36
CA LEU A 357 -4.72 17.53 18.11
C LEU A 357 -5.57 18.81 17.90
N GLU A 358 -6.31 19.29 18.90
CA GLU A 358 -7.25 20.42 18.77
C GLU A 358 -6.59 21.68 18.20
N ASN A 359 -5.34 21.95 18.59
CA ASN A 359 -4.59 23.14 18.24
C ASN A 359 -3.51 22.89 17.17
N ALA A 360 -3.45 21.67 16.63
CA ALA A 360 -2.54 21.29 15.54
C ALA A 360 -3.12 21.75 14.19
N VAL A 361 -3.39 23.05 14.10
CA VAL A 361 -3.99 23.71 12.93
C VAL A 361 -3.27 25.04 12.69
N TRP A 362 -3.01 25.34 11.43
CA TRP A 362 -2.30 26.53 10.98
C TRP A 362 -3.11 27.24 9.89
N HIS A 363 -3.01 28.55 9.86
CA HIS A 363 -3.52 29.39 8.79
C HIS A 363 -2.45 30.41 8.41
N ASN A 364 -1.96 30.33 7.17
CA ASN A 364 -0.89 31.18 6.64
C ASN A 364 0.36 31.23 7.56
N GLY A 365 0.80 30.06 8.02
CA GLY A 365 1.96 29.85 8.89
C GLY A 365 1.73 30.14 10.36
N GLN A 366 0.55 30.64 10.74
CA GLN A 366 0.21 30.94 12.12
C GLN A 366 -0.60 29.80 12.73
N ARG A 367 -0.11 29.21 13.82
CA ARG A 367 -0.82 28.18 14.58
C ARG A 367 -2.06 28.80 15.24
N GLN A 368 -3.20 28.14 15.16
CA GLN A 368 -4.47 28.61 15.74
C GLN A 368 -4.71 27.97 17.11
N GLU A 369 -5.61 28.56 17.90
CA GLU A 369 -5.96 28.05 19.23
C GLU A 369 -6.75 26.74 19.15
N ASN A 370 -7.61 26.57 18.12
CA ASN A 370 -8.43 25.39 17.89
C ASN A 370 -8.89 25.29 16.42
N ARG A 371 -9.60 24.20 16.08
CA ARG A 371 -10.14 23.95 14.73
C ARG A 371 -11.37 24.78 14.35
N GLY A 372 -11.93 25.62 15.24
CA GLY A 372 -13.23 26.27 15.03
C GLY A 372 -13.31 27.13 13.76
N ALA A 373 -12.28 27.93 13.48
CA ALA A 373 -12.23 28.78 12.29
C ALA A 373 -12.10 27.97 10.98
N LEU A 374 -11.34 26.87 11.01
CA LEU A 374 -11.23 25.92 9.91
C LEU A 374 -12.58 25.27 9.59
N LEU A 375 -13.31 24.82 10.62
CA LEU A 375 -14.63 24.19 10.46
C LEU A 375 -15.65 25.17 9.88
N ALA A 376 -15.64 26.44 10.34
CA ALA A 376 -16.49 27.48 9.79
C ALA A 376 -16.16 27.79 8.31
N MET A 377 -14.87 27.79 7.95
CA MET A 377 -14.44 27.93 6.56
C MET A 377 -14.95 26.74 5.71
N LEU A 378 -14.78 25.50 6.18
CA LEU A 378 -15.29 24.29 5.52
C LEU A 378 -16.81 24.29 5.32
N ASP A 379 -17.56 24.84 6.28
CA ASP A 379 -19.01 25.00 6.21
C ASP A 379 -19.43 26.02 5.13
N GLY A 380 -18.55 27.00 4.84
CA GLY A 380 -18.72 27.99 3.79
C GLY A 380 -18.30 27.55 2.38
N LEU A 381 -17.54 26.46 2.26
CA LEU A 381 -17.08 25.95 0.97
C LEU A 381 -18.18 25.16 0.23
N GLY A 382 -18.26 25.36 -1.08
CA GLY A 382 -19.07 24.55 -1.97
C GLY A 382 -18.49 23.15 -2.21
N SER A 383 -19.20 22.32 -2.96
CA SER A 383 -18.71 20.98 -3.35
C SER A 383 -17.73 21.00 -4.53
N ASN A 384 -17.58 22.14 -5.21
CA ASN A 384 -16.66 22.29 -6.32
C ASN A 384 -15.25 22.59 -5.80
N MET A 385 -14.52 21.55 -5.42
CA MET A 385 -13.14 21.64 -4.98
C MET A 385 -12.26 20.79 -5.90
N LYS A 386 -11.04 21.27 -6.15
CA LYS A 386 -9.98 20.42 -6.67
C LYS A 386 -9.48 19.55 -5.53
N THR A 387 -9.31 18.25 -5.75
CA THR A 387 -8.81 17.32 -4.74
C THR A 387 -7.47 16.73 -5.17
N THR A 388 -6.52 16.70 -4.24
CA THR A 388 -5.19 16.16 -4.46
C THR A 388 -4.83 15.22 -3.31
N VAL A 389 -4.23 14.09 -3.62
CA VAL A 389 -3.69 13.12 -2.66
C VAL A 389 -2.18 13.08 -2.85
N VAL A 390 -1.45 13.29 -1.77
CA VAL A 390 0.00 13.38 -1.76
C VAL A 390 0.57 12.27 -0.91
N VAL A 391 1.47 11.50 -1.51
CA VAL A 391 2.35 10.58 -0.79
C VAL A 391 3.72 11.23 -0.66
N PHE A 392 4.15 11.48 0.56
CA PHE A 392 5.47 11.98 0.88
C PHE A 392 6.30 10.83 1.46
N GLN A 393 7.26 10.35 0.66
CA GLN A 393 8.23 9.34 1.08
C GLN A 393 9.63 9.66 0.52
N PRO A 394 10.59 10.15 1.33
CA PRO A 394 11.93 10.56 0.87
C PRO A 394 12.89 9.39 0.61
N ARG A 395 12.39 8.15 0.58
CA ARG A 395 13.18 6.95 0.27
C ARG A 395 13.83 7.01 -1.12
N ALA A 396 13.07 7.39 -2.15
CA ALA A 396 13.60 7.57 -3.49
C ALA A 396 14.42 8.87 -3.56
N ARG A 397 15.57 8.81 -4.23
CA ARG A 397 16.44 9.95 -4.52
C ARG A 397 16.50 10.21 -6.00
N ARG A 398 16.45 11.47 -6.40
CA ARG A 398 16.40 11.85 -7.81
C ARG A 398 17.61 11.36 -8.59
N SER A 399 18.80 11.43 -8.00
CA SER A 399 20.03 10.92 -8.61
C SER A 399 19.95 9.41 -8.93
N VAL A 400 19.49 8.61 -7.96
CA VAL A 400 19.30 7.16 -8.12
C VAL A 400 18.19 6.85 -9.12
N PHE A 401 17.05 7.55 -9.02
CA PHE A 401 15.93 7.42 -9.94
C PHE A 401 16.38 7.66 -11.38
N ASN A 402 17.05 8.79 -11.65
CA ASN A 402 17.54 9.13 -12.99
C ASN A 402 18.55 8.10 -13.51
N SER A 403 19.44 7.58 -12.66
CA SER A 403 20.38 6.52 -13.05
C SER A 403 19.66 5.25 -13.50
N ILE A 404 18.63 4.82 -12.76
CA ILE A 404 17.83 3.64 -13.11
C ILE A 404 17.03 3.90 -14.40
N ARG A 405 16.39 5.07 -14.52
CA ARG A 405 15.65 5.45 -15.73
C ARG A 405 16.53 5.47 -16.98
N GLY A 406 17.74 6.00 -16.89
CA GLY A 406 18.70 5.98 -18.00
C GLY A 406 19.01 4.55 -18.45
N ARG A 407 19.19 3.60 -17.52
CA ARG A 407 19.39 2.18 -17.86
C ARG A 407 18.16 1.54 -18.51
N MET A 408 16.95 1.91 -18.07
CA MET A 408 15.73 1.47 -18.73
C MET A 408 15.64 2.00 -20.17
N ASP A 409 16.03 3.26 -20.39
CA ASP A 409 16.08 3.87 -21.72
C ASP A 409 17.13 3.19 -22.62
N ASP A 410 18.25 2.73 -22.05
CA ASP A 410 19.28 1.96 -22.74
C ASP A 410 18.89 0.48 -22.95
N GLY A 411 17.75 0.03 -22.42
CA GLY A 411 17.23 -1.33 -22.56
C GLY A 411 17.83 -2.38 -21.61
N ASP A 412 18.52 -1.97 -20.54
CA ASP A 412 19.08 -2.88 -19.52
C ASP A 412 18.02 -3.35 -18.51
N MET A 413 17.04 -4.13 -19.00
CA MET A 413 15.82 -4.50 -18.25
C MET A 413 15.99 -5.62 -17.21
N ASN A 414 17.16 -6.26 -17.16
CA ASN A 414 17.38 -7.45 -16.32
C ASN A 414 18.10 -7.15 -15.00
N ARG A 415 18.31 -5.87 -14.68
CA ARG A 415 18.95 -5.44 -13.43
C ARG A 415 17.95 -5.42 -12.28
N SER A 416 18.43 -5.75 -11.08
CA SER A 416 17.63 -5.72 -9.86
C SER A 416 16.99 -4.36 -9.60
N ASP A 417 17.77 -3.27 -9.68
CA ASP A 417 17.26 -1.92 -9.46
C ASP A 417 16.22 -1.46 -10.49
N VAL A 418 16.33 -1.94 -11.74
CA VAL A 418 15.29 -1.75 -12.77
C VAL A 418 14.01 -2.51 -12.41
N ARG A 419 14.10 -3.76 -11.98
CA ARG A 419 12.93 -4.54 -11.53
C ARG A 419 12.21 -3.89 -10.35
N ARG A 420 12.97 -3.40 -9.36
CA ARG A 420 12.42 -2.63 -8.23
C ARG A 420 11.70 -1.37 -8.68
N MET A 421 12.26 -0.64 -9.65
CA MET A 421 11.60 0.55 -10.22
C MET A 421 10.30 0.18 -10.93
N GLN A 422 10.26 -0.93 -11.69
CA GLN A 422 9.03 -1.37 -12.35
C GLN A 422 7.95 -1.78 -11.32
N GLN A 423 8.33 -2.41 -10.21
CA GLN A 423 7.41 -2.71 -9.09
C GLN A 423 6.87 -1.43 -8.45
N LEU A 424 7.73 -0.45 -8.22
CA LEU A 424 7.33 0.85 -7.69
C LEU A 424 6.41 1.61 -8.66
N ASP A 425 6.71 1.59 -9.96
CA ASP A 425 5.85 2.18 -10.99
C ASP A 425 4.45 1.54 -10.99
N ALA A 426 4.39 0.21 -10.93
CA ALA A 426 3.12 -0.52 -10.87
C ALA A 426 2.28 -0.09 -9.67
N LEU A 427 2.88 -0.03 -8.48
CA LEU A 427 2.23 0.41 -7.25
C LEU A 427 1.67 1.84 -7.37
N LEU A 428 2.50 2.79 -7.81
CA LEU A 428 2.12 4.21 -7.89
C LEU A 428 1.10 4.48 -9.01
N LEU A 429 1.17 3.73 -10.12
CA LEU A 429 0.17 3.81 -11.19
C LEU A 429 -1.19 3.28 -10.74
N GLY A 430 -1.22 2.18 -9.97
CA GLY A 430 -2.44 1.67 -9.35
C GLY A 430 -3.05 2.70 -8.40
N ALA A 431 -2.24 3.27 -7.50
CA ALA A 431 -2.69 4.31 -6.58
C ALA A 431 -3.25 5.54 -7.31
N ARG A 432 -2.60 5.97 -8.41
CA ARG A 432 -3.09 7.06 -9.25
C ARG A 432 -4.44 6.73 -9.89
N ALA A 433 -4.63 5.50 -10.35
CA ALA A 433 -5.90 5.07 -10.94
C ALA A 433 -7.03 5.10 -9.90
N ASP A 434 -6.78 4.62 -8.68
CA ASP A 434 -7.73 4.66 -7.57
C ASP A 434 -8.11 6.11 -7.21
N CYS A 435 -7.13 7.00 -7.06
CA CYS A 435 -7.38 8.42 -6.81
C CYS A 435 -8.19 9.08 -7.94
N PHE A 436 -7.80 8.82 -9.19
CA PHE A 436 -8.46 9.38 -10.36
C PHE A 436 -9.91 8.91 -10.49
N SER A 437 -10.21 7.67 -10.10
CA SER A 437 -11.58 7.12 -10.10
C SER A 437 -12.55 7.92 -9.23
N LEU A 438 -12.03 8.63 -8.21
CA LEU A 438 -12.77 9.51 -7.31
C LEU A 438 -12.56 11.00 -7.63
N GLY A 439 -11.92 11.32 -8.76
CA GLY A 439 -11.70 12.69 -9.21
C GLY A 439 -10.53 13.41 -8.54
N ALA A 440 -9.66 12.71 -7.81
CA ALA A 440 -8.49 13.29 -7.16
C ALA A 440 -7.22 13.15 -8.01
N GLU A 441 -6.37 14.18 -7.99
CA GLU A 441 -5.00 14.09 -8.49
C GLU A 441 -4.13 13.29 -7.50
N PHE A 442 -3.14 12.56 -8.01
CA PHE A 442 -2.18 11.83 -7.17
C PHE A 442 -0.76 12.35 -7.45
N ARG A 443 -0.03 12.69 -6.39
CA ARG A 443 1.36 13.19 -6.48
C ARG A 443 2.25 12.47 -5.48
N VAL A 444 3.52 12.28 -5.87
CA VAL A 444 4.52 11.65 -5.01
C VAL A 444 5.67 12.61 -4.77
N ILE A 445 5.95 12.92 -3.51
CA ILE A 445 7.08 13.75 -3.09
C ILE A 445 8.23 12.84 -2.65
N ALA A 446 9.41 13.09 -3.20
CA ALA A 446 10.65 12.37 -2.91
C ALA A 446 11.85 13.30 -2.83
N ASP A 447 13.01 12.76 -2.46
CA ASP A 447 14.22 13.54 -2.19
C ASP A 447 14.96 13.93 -3.47
N ASP A 448 15.26 15.22 -3.62
CA ASP A 448 15.99 15.79 -4.77
C ASP A 448 17.50 15.49 -4.75
N SER A 449 18.00 14.76 -3.74
CA SER A 449 19.43 14.46 -3.55
C SER A 449 20.08 13.48 -4.54
#